data_AF-A0A417FQ87-F1
#
_entry.id   AF-A0A417FQ87-F1
#
_cell.length_a   1.000
_cell.length_b   1.000
_cell.length_c   1.000
_cell.angle_alpha   90.00
_cell.angle_beta   90.00
_cell.angle_gamma   90.00
#
_symmetry.space_group_name_H-M   'P 1'
#
loop_
_entity.id
_entity.type
_entity.pdbx_description
1 polymer ?
#
loop_
_entity_poly.entity_id
_entity_poly.type
_entity_poly.pdbx_seq_one_letter_code
_entity_poly.pdbx_strand_id
1 'polypeptide(L)' 'MAEIKGHGVPGGHIEGAVGDIYVDERTGLKYICTFAYTSSSGNGRIYEWRTTGERVDIKSQTNRKEENHNERNDI' A
#
# COMPACT_ATOMS: atom_id res chain seq x y z
N MET A 1 11.61 3.62 -8.77
CA MET A 1 10.56 4.05 -7.82
C MET A 1 9.47 3.02 -7.92
N ALA A 2 9.31 2.20 -6.88
CA ALA A 2 8.26 1.22 -6.77
C ALA A 2 7.11 1.80 -5.92
N GLU A 3 5.88 1.44 -6.29
CA GLU A 3 4.71 1.71 -5.47
C GLU A 3 4.41 0.45 -4.65
N ILE A 4 4.56 0.57 -3.33
CA ILE A 4 4.27 -0.47 -2.36
C ILE A 4 2.86 -0.22 -1.83
N LYS A 5 2.05 -1.27 -1.75
CA LYS A 5 0.70 -1.19 -1.18
C LYS A 5 0.61 -2.06 0.04
N GLY A 6 -0.12 -1.60 1.04
CA GLY A 6 -0.40 -2.43 2.19
C GLY A 6 -1.58 -1.93 3.01
N HIS A 7 -1.85 -2.70 4.06
CA HIS A 7 -3.00 -2.51 4.93
C HIS A 7 -2.52 -2.07 6.32
N GLY A 8 -2.28 -0.77 6.49
CA GLY A 8 -1.88 -0.13 7.75
C GLY A 8 -0.77 0.89 7.58
N VAL A 9 -0.39 1.53 8.68
CA VAL A 9 0.77 2.45 8.69
C VAL A 9 2.04 1.64 8.42
N PRO A 10 2.88 2.04 7.44
CA PRO A 10 4.12 1.33 7.18
C PRO A 10 5.06 1.43 8.38
N GLY A 11 5.44 0.27 8.91
CA GLY A 11 6.41 0.17 10.00
C GLY A 11 7.83 0.01 9.49
N GLY A 12 8.83 0.15 10.37
CA GLY A 12 10.25 -0.06 10.04
C GLY A 12 10.64 -1.49 9.67
N HIS A 13 9.67 -2.42 9.57
CA HIS A 13 9.86 -3.75 9.01
C HIS A 13 9.50 -3.83 7.52
N ILE A 14 8.76 -2.83 7.00
CA ILE A 14 8.40 -2.77 5.58
C ILE A 14 9.64 -2.34 4.81
N GLU A 15 10.19 -3.29 4.05
CA GLU A 15 11.34 -3.07 3.20
C GLU A 15 10.99 -2.10 2.08
N GLY A 16 11.74 -1.02 2.00
CA GLY A 16 11.66 -0.04 0.92
C GLY A 16 13.02 0.60 0.68
N ALA A 17 13.20 1.18 -0.50
CA ALA A 17 14.33 2.02 -0.82
C ALA A 17 13.93 3.50 -0.71
N VAL A 18 14.92 4.36 -0.48
CA VAL A 18 14.70 5.81 -0.45
C VAL A 18 14.03 6.26 -1.76
N GLY A 19 12.91 6.97 -1.63
CA GLY A 19 12.09 7.43 -2.75
C GLY A 19 10.98 6.48 -3.18
N ASP A 20 10.84 5.30 -2.56
CA ASP A 20 9.65 4.46 -2.73
C ASP A 20 8.43 5.08 -2.06
N ILE A 21 7.27 4.82 -2.65
CA ILE A 21 5.97 5.29 -2.16
C ILE A 21 5.20 4.10 -1.61
N TYR A 22 4.77 4.20 -0.36
CA TYR A 22 3.85 3.26 0.26
C TYR A 22 2.45 3.87 0.31
N VAL A 23 1.45 3.15 -0.17
CA VAL A 23 0.05 3.57 -0.13
C VAL A 23 -0.70 2.66 0.84
N ASP A 24 -1.25 3.25 1.89
CA ASP A 24 -2.17 2.55 2.78
C ASP A 24 -3.55 2.48 2.13
N GLU A 25 -3.96 1.29 1.67
CA GLU A 25 -5.25 1.08 1.01
C GLU A 25 -6.44 1.15 1.98
N ARG A 26 -6.16 1.18 3.29
CA ARG A 26 -7.20 1.24 4.33
C ARG A 26 -7.65 2.67 4.64
N THR A 27 -6.71 3.62 4.69
CA THR A 27 -6.98 5.05 4.98
C THR A 27 -6.74 5.98 3.81
N GLY A 28 -6.02 5.49 2.80
CA GLY A 28 -5.64 6.20 1.58
C GLY A 28 -4.37 7.01 1.76
N LEU A 29 -3.70 6.90 2.90
CA LEU A 29 -2.52 7.71 3.19
C LEU A 29 -1.32 7.24 2.38
N LYS A 30 -0.62 8.19 1.75
CA LYS A 30 0.64 7.94 1.07
C LYS A 30 1.80 8.28 1.99
N TYR A 31 2.78 7.39 2.01
CA TYR A 31 4.02 7.53 2.74
C TYR A 31 5.18 7.43 1.75
N ILE A 32 6.24 8.17 1.98
CA ILE A 32 7.47 8.10 1.19
C ILE A 32 8.59 7.60 2.09
N CYS A 33 9.39 6.68 1.58
CA CYS A 33 10.59 6.24 2.27
C CYS A 33 11.65 7.34 2.14
N THR A 34 11.98 8.02 3.23
CA THR A 34 13.02 9.06 3.25
C THR A 34 14.37 8.52 3.67
N PHE A 35 14.38 7.36 4.33
CA PHE A 35 15.60 6.73 4.81
C PHE A 35 15.47 5.22 4.76
N ALA A 36 16.46 4.57 4.15
CA ALA A 36 16.57 3.13 4.11
C ALA A 36 18.02 2.76 4.44
N TYR A 37 18.21 2.03 5.53
CA TYR A 37 19.49 1.52 5.95
C TYR A 37 19.39 0.02 6.20
N THR A 38 20.18 -0.75 5.45
CA THR A 38 20.30 -2.19 5.61
C THR A 38 21.74 -2.52 5.98
N SER A 39 21.95 -2.97 7.21
CA SER A 39 23.25 -3.51 7.61
C SER A 39 23.47 -4.88 6.98
N SER A 40 24.58 -5.06 6.27
CA SER A 40 24.98 -6.33 5.66
C SER A 40 25.16 -7.45 6.69
N SER A 41 25.39 -7.11 7.97
CA SER A 41 25.46 -8.07 9.08
C SER A 41 24.09 -8.51 9.61
N GLY A 42 22.98 -8.17 8.94
CA GLY A 42 21.64 -8.71 9.21
C GLY A 42 20.95 -8.20 10.48
N ASN A 43 21.66 -7.46 11.35
CA ASN A 43 21.17 -7.06 12.67
C ASN A 43 20.53 -5.66 12.72
N GLY A 44 20.37 -4.97 11.59
CA GLY A 44 19.76 -3.65 11.57
C GLY A 44 19.19 -3.32 10.20
N ARG A 45 17.88 -3.46 10.06
CA ARG A 45 17.10 -2.90 8.96
C ARG A 45 16.29 -1.73 9.53
N ILE A 46 16.59 -0.52 9.09
CA ILE A 46 15.90 0.70 9.50
C ILE A 46 15.31 1.31 8.24
N TYR A 47 13.99 1.36 8.17
CA TYR A 47 13.26 2.05 7.12
C TYR A 47 12.40 3.13 7.77
N GLU A 48 12.63 4.38 7.39
CA GLU A 48 11.80 5.50 7.84
C GLU A 48 10.82 5.89 6.74
N TRP A 49 9.55 5.63 7.03
CA TRP A 49 8.42 6.03 6.22
C TRP A 49 7.83 7.31 6.79
N ARG A 50 7.83 8.38 5.98
CA ARG A 50 7.22 9.66 6.32
C ARG A 50 5.89 9.77 5.60
N THR A 51 4.84 10.18 6.32
CA THR A 51 3.59 10.56 5.65
C THR A 51 3.86 11.76 4.75
N THR A 52 3.41 11.67 3.51
CA THR A 52 3.48 12.78 2.53
C THR A 52 2.39 13.82 2.79
N GLY A 53 1.40 13.50 3.61
CA GLY A 53 0.18 14.29 3.76
C GLY A 53 -0.78 14.14 2.57
N GLU A 54 -0.37 13.48 1.49
CA GLU A 54 -1.23 13.15 0.37
C GLU A 54 -2.10 11.94 0.72
N ARG A 55 -3.39 12.06 0.38
CA ARG A 55 -4.35 10.97 0.48
C ARG A 55 -4.81 10.63 -0.93
N VAL A 56 -4.63 9.38 -1.33
CA VAL A 56 -5.40 8.87 -2.45
C VAL A 56 -6.86 8.81 -2.01
N ASP A 57 -7.72 9.35 -2.87
CA ASP A 57 -9.16 9.15 -2.77
C ASP A 57 -9.40 7.65 -2.97
N ILE A 58 -9.43 6.89 -1.87
CA ILE A 58 -10.04 5.57 -1.86
C ILE A 58 -11.54 5.82 -1.98
N LYS A 59 -11.97 6.28 -3.16
CA LYS A 59 -13.31 6.00 -3.62
C LYS A 59 -13.41 4.50 -3.50
N SER A 60 -14.16 4.08 -2.48
CA SER A 60 -14.52 2.71 -2.23
C SER A 60 -14.80 2.13 -3.60
N GLN A 61 -13.90 1.29 -4.10
CA GLN A 61 -14.21 0.42 -5.21
C GLN A 61 -15.19 -0.59 -4.62
N THR A 62 -16.42 -0.13 -4.36
CA THR A 62 -17.61 -0.89 -4.67
C THR A 62 -17.60 -1.09 -6.19
N ASN A 63 -16.66 -1.92 -6.68
CA ASN A 63 -17.05 -2.94 -7.62
C ASN A 63 -17.89 -3.89 -6.76
N ARG A 64 -19.19 -3.63 -6.62
CA ARG A 64 -20.19 -4.35 -7.44
C ARG A 64 -19.59 -5.70 -7.79
N LYS A 65 -19.95 -6.71 -6.99
CA LYS A 65 -20.06 -8.07 -7.48
C LYS A 65 -20.56 -7.96 -8.92
N GLU A 66 -19.79 -8.43 -9.89
CA GLU A 66 -20.39 -9.08 -11.04
C GLU A 66 -21.12 -10.28 -10.44
N GLU A 67 -22.32 -10.03 -9.91
CA GLU A 67 -23.37 -11.02 -9.82
C GLU A 67 -23.65 -11.36 -11.27
N ASN A 68 -23.00 -12.44 -11.72
CA ASN A 68 -23.34 -13.12 -12.95
C ASN A 68 -24.77 -13.62 -12.76
N HIS A 69 -25.74 -12.74 -12.98
CA HIS A 69 -27.14 -13.07 -13.10
C HIS A 69 -27.29 -13.68 -14.49
N ASN A 70 -26.76 -14.89 -14.66
CA ASN A 70 -27.06 -15.67 -15.85
C ASN A 70 -28.54 -15.98 -15.77
N GLU A 71 -29.24 -15.46 -16.76
CA GLU A 71 -30.69 -15.45 -16.88
C GLU A 71 -31.28 -16.85 -16.64
N ARG A 72 -32.40 -16.86 -15.93
CA ARG A 72 -33.40 -17.92 -16.04
C ARG A 72 -33.78 -18.03 -17.51
N ASN A 73 -33.27 -19.05 -18.21
CA ASN A 73 -33.94 -19.54 -19.40
C ASN A 73 -34.79 -20.74 -19.00
N ASP A 74 -36.05 -20.43 -18.68
CA ASP A 74 -37.18 -21.34 -18.73
C ASP A 74 -37.33 -21.84 -20.18
N ILE A 75 -37.37 -23.16 -20.38
CA ILE A 75 -38.15 -23.95 -21.37
C ILE A 75 -37.80 -25.43 -21.15
#